data_AF-A0A399YI80-F1
#
_entry.id   AF-A0A399YI80-F1
#
_cell.length_a   1.000
_cell.length_b   1.000
_cell.length_c   1.000
_cell.angle_alpha   90.00
_cell.angle_beta   90.00
_cell.angle_gamma   90.00
#
_symmetry.space_group_name_H-M   'P 1'
#
loop_
_entity.id
_entity.type
_entity.pdbx_description
1 polymer ?
#
loop_
_entity_poly.entity_id
_entity_poly.type
_entity_poly.pdbx_seq_one_letter_code
_entity_poly.pdbx_strand_id
1 'polypeptide(L)'
;MLSRTVGFVAQDPEAQAVLEVVESEIAYSLENAAMPPSEMRIRVEEVLELLNLSRLRGRRLSTLSGGERQKVAIAAALAWRPRVLVLDEPTSQLDPQSAEDVLRSLVRLNEDLGLTVVLAEHRLERILRYADRMTWLEGGRIVGDGQVRQVLQKIDAGPPLIKVARALVWTPLPLTVKEAKQLQSVAELAALPPAIIGTPTRRKVEEDILTVKDLRFAYNGQPTLKSVGLTVGRGEAVALLGRNGAGKSTLLKCIVGLLKPQAGEIHVNGYTTQGRSVADICLDVGYLPQNPDDLLFAESVDDEFRVTLRNHHLPEE
;
A
#
# COMPACT_ATOMS: atom_id res chain seq x y z
N MET A 1 -17.67 7.76 27.41
CA MET A 1 -16.64 8.12 26.40
C MET A 1 -16.70 7.10 25.28
N LEU A 2 -17.06 7.51 24.05
CA LEU A 2 -17.20 6.63 22.88
C LEU A 2 -15.91 5.84 22.57
N SER A 3 -14.74 6.40 22.89
CA SER A 3 -13.42 5.76 22.74
C SER A 3 -13.23 4.47 23.56
N ARG A 4 -14.03 4.26 24.63
CA ARG A 4 -14.00 3.00 25.40
C ARG A 4 -14.85 1.89 24.77
N THR A 5 -15.64 2.21 23.76
CA THR A 5 -16.58 1.29 23.11
C THR A 5 -16.21 1.05 21.66
N VAL A 6 -15.65 2.06 21.00
CA VAL A 6 -15.24 2.02 19.59
C VAL A 6 -13.75 2.35 19.49
N GLY A 7 -12.99 1.43 18.90
CA GLY A 7 -11.62 1.68 18.43
C GLY A 7 -11.67 2.17 16.98
N PHE A 8 -10.80 3.11 16.63
CA PHE A 8 -10.73 3.67 15.28
C PHE A 8 -9.30 3.66 14.76
N VAL A 9 -9.14 3.24 13.50
CA VAL A 9 -7.87 3.23 12.78
C VAL A 9 -8.06 4.00 11.47
N ALA A 10 -7.29 5.07 11.29
CA ALA A 10 -7.32 5.91 10.09
C ALA A 10 -6.58 5.28 8.90
N GLN A 11 -6.82 5.82 7.70
CA GLN A 11 -6.17 5.40 6.46
C GLN A 11 -4.65 5.61 6.48
N ASP A 12 -4.18 6.66 7.15
CA ASP A 12 -2.75 6.91 7.37
C ASP A 12 -2.37 6.68 8.84
N PRO A 13 -1.78 5.52 9.17
CA PRO A 13 -1.25 5.26 10.49
C PRO A 13 -0.15 6.21 10.94
N GLU A 14 0.63 6.79 10.01
CA GLU A 14 1.73 7.70 10.36
C GLU A 14 1.20 9.03 10.91
N ALA A 15 0.13 9.55 10.32
CA ALA A 15 -0.56 10.74 10.80
C ALA A 15 -1.27 10.52 12.15
N GLN A 16 -1.61 9.28 12.49
CA GLN A 16 -2.29 8.93 13.75
C GLN A 16 -1.31 8.68 14.92
N ALA A 17 -0.07 8.27 14.62
CA ALA A 17 0.91 7.93 15.65
C ALA A 17 1.42 9.16 16.41
N VAL A 18 1.54 9.04 17.73
CA VAL A 18 2.00 10.15 18.59
C VAL A 18 3.42 9.91 19.10
N LEU A 19 3.74 8.66 19.42
CA LEU A 19 5.03 8.26 19.98
C LEU A 19 5.82 7.41 18.99
N GLU A 20 7.15 7.47 19.09
CA GLU A 20 8.02 6.81 18.13
C GLU A 20 8.28 5.33 18.43
N VAL A 21 7.98 4.84 19.64
CA VAL A 21 8.30 3.47 20.08
C VAL A 21 7.01 2.65 20.17
N VAL A 22 7.04 1.41 19.65
CA VAL A 22 5.86 0.52 19.59
C VAL A 22 5.14 0.38 20.93
N GLU A 23 5.85 0.04 22.00
CA GLU A 23 5.27 -0.11 23.33
C GLU A 23 4.61 1.19 23.82
N SER A 24 5.33 2.30 23.69
CA SER A 24 4.86 3.60 24.13
C SER A 24 3.63 4.05 23.36
N GLU A 25 3.61 3.85 22.04
CA GLU A 25 2.46 4.18 21.19
C GLU A 25 1.21 3.38 21.59
N ILE A 26 1.34 2.08 21.84
CA ILE A 26 0.22 1.25 22.30
C ILE A 26 -0.26 1.70 23.70
N ALA A 27 0.67 2.05 24.59
CA ALA A 27 0.38 2.49 25.94
C ALA A 27 -0.21 3.92 26.00
N TYR A 28 0.04 4.75 24.99
CA TYR A 28 -0.29 6.19 24.99
C TYR A 28 -1.74 6.48 25.38
N SER A 29 -2.69 5.75 24.78
CA SER A 29 -4.11 5.93 25.06
C SER A 29 -4.51 5.50 26.49
N LEU A 30 -3.77 4.58 27.10
CA LEU A 30 -3.97 4.13 28.48
C LEU A 30 -3.34 5.10 29.48
N GLU A 31 -2.19 5.69 29.15
CA GLU A 31 -1.54 6.74 29.96
C GLU A 31 -2.42 7.98 30.07
N ASN A 32 -2.95 8.44 28.93
CA ASN A 32 -3.91 9.56 28.89
C ASN A 32 -5.18 9.29 29.71
N ALA A 33 -5.48 8.01 29.96
CA ALA A 33 -6.59 7.58 30.80
C ALA A 33 -6.30 7.62 32.31
N ALA A 34 -5.05 7.91 32.68
CA ALA A 34 -4.50 7.67 34.01
C ALA A 34 -4.71 6.22 34.50
N MET A 35 -4.58 5.24 33.59
CA MET A 35 -4.68 3.83 33.95
C MET A 35 -3.50 3.41 34.86
N PRO A 36 -3.71 2.56 35.88
CA PRO A 36 -2.61 2.09 36.72
C PRO A 36 -1.52 1.38 35.92
N PRO A 37 -0.22 1.63 36.18
CA PRO A 37 0.88 1.03 35.41
C PRO A 37 0.87 -0.50 35.36
N SER A 38 0.39 -1.16 36.41
CA SER A 38 0.24 -2.61 36.44
C SER A 38 -0.81 -3.11 35.43
N GLU A 39 -1.94 -2.41 35.31
CA GLU A 39 -2.99 -2.75 34.34
C GLU A 39 -2.56 -2.43 32.90
N MET A 40 -1.87 -1.30 32.71
CA MET A 40 -1.33 -0.94 31.40
C MET A 40 -0.39 -2.02 30.84
N ARG A 41 0.55 -2.50 31.66
CA ARG A 41 1.50 -3.55 31.25
C ARG A 41 0.79 -4.81 30.77
N ILE A 42 -0.25 -5.24 31.49
CA ILE A 42 -1.04 -6.42 31.11
C ILE A 42 -1.70 -6.19 29.75
N ARG A 43 -2.37 -5.06 29.54
CA ARG A 43 -3.06 -4.77 28.28
C ARG A 43 -2.11 -4.62 27.10
N VAL A 44 -0.97 -3.96 27.30
CA VAL A 44 0.04 -3.80 26.25
C VAL A 44 0.62 -5.17 25.86
N GLU A 45 0.93 -6.03 26.84
CA GLU A 45 1.39 -7.40 26.58
C GLU A 45 0.37 -8.20 25.77
N GLU A 46 -0.89 -8.22 26.20
CA GLU A 46 -1.98 -8.95 25.52
C GLU A 46 -2.10 -8.55 24.05
N VAL A 47 -2.13 -7.25 23.75
CA VAL A 47 -2.31 -6.77 22.38
C VAL A 47 -1.07 -7.02 21.52
N LEU A 48 0.12 -6.91 22.10
CA LEU A 48 1.36 -7.28 21.41
C LEU A 48 1.35 -8.76 21.01
N GLU A 49 0.85 -9.65 21.87
CA GLU A 49 0.71 -11.07 21.55
C GLU A 49 -0.35 -11.32 20.47
N LEU A 50 -1.55 -10.75 20.62
CA LEU A 50 -2.67 -10.91 19.66
C LEU A 50 -2.28 -10.56 18.23
N LEU A 51 -1.44 -9.54 18.06
CA LEU A 51 -1.01 -9.05 16.74
C LEU A 51 0.38 -9.54 16.33
N ASN A 52 1.00 -10.42 17.12
CA ASN A 52 2.35 -10.96 16.90
C ASN A 52 3.44 -9.88 16.82
N LEU A 53 3.32 -8.84 17.66
CA LEU A 53 4.21 -7.69 17.73
C LEU A 53 5.23 -7.78 18.89
N SER A 54 5.23 -8.84 19.70
CA SER A 54 6.09 -8.94 20.89
C SER A 54 7.58 -8.72 20.60
N ARG A 55 8.08 -9.19 19.44
CA ARG A 55 9.48 -8.98 19.00
C ARG A 55 9.80 -7.53 18.61
N LEU A 56 8.77 -6.72 18.37
CA LEU A 56 8.88 -5.34 17.92
C LEU A 56 8.64 -4.34 19.05
N ARG A 57 8.39 -4.79 20.29
CA ARG A 57 8.06 -3.94 21.45
C ARG A 57 8.91 -2.67 21.58
N GLY A 58 10.23 -2.80 21.52
CA GLY A 58 11.17 -1.68 21.65
C GLY A 58 11.61 -1.05 20.33
N ARG A 59 11.03 -1.44 19.18
CA ARG A 59 11.38 -0.88 17.87
C ARG A 59 10.78 0.51 17.71
N ARG A 60 11.46 1.34 16.90
CA ARG A 60 10.90 2.61 16.44
C ARG A 60 9.92 2.40 15.30
N LEU A 61 8.80 3.11 15.28
CA LEU A 61 7.75 3.02 14.26
C LEU A 61 8.29 3.27 12.85
N SER A 62 9.17 4.25 12.70
CA SER A 62 9.83 4.59 11.43
C SER A 62 10.63 3.45 10.81
N THR A 63 11.04 2.47 11.61
CA THR A 63 11.80 1.29 11.16
C THR A 63 10.92 0.10 10.78
N LEU A 64 9.61 0.18 11.01
CA LEU A 64 8.67 -0.90 10.73
C LEU A 64 8.25 -0.91 9.26
N SER A 65 8.00 -2.11 8.74
CA SER A 65 7.27 -2.26 7.46
C SER A 65 5.85 -1.69 7.57
N GLY A 66 5.25 -1.33 6.44
CA GLY A 66 3.88 -0.79 6.42
C GLY A 66 2.87 -1.73 7.11
N GLY A 67 2.98 -3.04 6.89
CA GLY A 67 2.08 -4.01 7.52
C GLY A 67 2.27 -4.13 9.03
N GLU A 68 3.52 -4.08 9.52
CA GLU A 68 3.80 -4.05 10.96
C GLU A 68 3.26 -2.77 11.59
N ARG A 69 3.45 -1.62 10.92
CA ARG A 69 2.93 -0.33 11.39
C ARG A 69 1.41 -0.30 11.45
N GLN A 70 0.74 -0.85 10.45
CA GLN A 70 -0.72 -1.00 10.47
C GLN A 70 -1.17 -1.84 11.67
N LYS A 71 -0.47 -2.94 11.97
CA LYS A 71 -0.75 -3.76 13.15
C LYS A 71 -0.52 -2.96 14.44
N VAL A 72 0.49 -2.11 14.53
CA VAL A 72 0.67 -1.22 15.70
C VAL A 72 -0.50 -0.25 15.85
N ALA A 73 -1.01 0.34 14.76
CA ALA A 73 -2.17 1.22 14.83
C ALA A 73 -3.44 0.48 15.31
N ILE A 74 -3.65 -0.74 14.80
CA ILE A 74 -4.72 -1.63 15.30
C ILE A 74 -4.49 -1.96 16.78
N ALA A 75 -3.24 -2.22 17.18
CA ALA A 75 -2.89 -2.51 18.57
C ALA A 75 -3.24 -1.34 19.51
N ALA A 76 -2.87 -0.12 19.14
CA ALA A 76 -3.18 1.09 19.89
C ALA A 76 -4.71 1.28 20.04
N ALA A 77 -5.48 1.02 18.99
CA ALA A 77 -6.94 1.06 19.05
C ALA A 77 -7.55 -0.06 19.92
N LEU A 78 -6.90 -1.22 19.99
CA LEU A 78 -7.33 -2.38 20.80
C LEU A 78 -6.94 -2.30 22.27
N ALA A 79 -5.95 -1.49 22.65
CA ALA A 79 -5.44 -1.37 24.03
C ALA A 79 -6.58 -1.11 25.05
N TRP A 80 -7.60 -0.37 24.63
CA TRP A 80 -8.78 -0.06 25.43
C TRP A 80 -9.80 -1.20 25.55
N ARG A 81 -9.63 -2.30 24.83
CA ARG A 81 -10.58 -3.41 24.65
C ARG A 81 -11.95 -2.92 24.14
N PRO A 82 -12.00 -2.25 22.97
CA PRO A 82 -13.25 -1.79 22.40
C PRO A 82 -14.16 -2.99 22.03
N ARG A 83 -15.46 -2.74 21.93
CA ARG A 83 -16.43 -3.73 21.44
C ARG A 83 -16.57 -3.72 19.92
N VAL A 84 -16.29 -2.57 19.32
CA VAL A 84 -16.34 -2.35 17.87
C VAL A 84 -15.01 -1.74 17.44
N LEU A 85 -14.41 -2.29 16.38
CA LEU A 85 -13.24 -1.74 15.72
C LEU A 85 -13.63 -1.24 14.34
N VAL A 86 -13.46 0.06 14.10
CA VAL A 86 -13.72 0.72 12.82
C VAL A 86 -12.38 1.01 12.15
N LEU A 87 -12.21 0.58 10.89
CA LEU A 87 -10.99 0.81 10.13
C LEU A 87 -11.32 1.48 8.80
N ASP A 88 -10.58 2.53 8.48
CA ASP A 88 -10.66 3.24 7.22
C ASP A 88 -9.49 2.82 6.33
N GLU A 89 -9.76 2.02 5.29
CA GLU A 89 -8.77 1.59 4.29
C GLU A 89 -7.41 1.07 4.84
N PRO A 90 -7.39 0.18 5.84
CA PRO A 90 -6.17 -0.25 6.52
C PRO A 90 -5.21 -1.06 5.65
N THR A 91 -5.58 -1.44 4.43
CA THR A 91 -4.71 -2.18 3.51
C THR A 91 -4.32 -1.42 2.24
N SER A 92 -4.78 -0.18 2.06
CA SER A 92 -4.61 0.61 0.84
C SER A 92 -3.14 0.83 0.44
N GLN A 93 -2.27 1.09 1.42
CA GLN A 93 -0.85 1.38 1.22
C GLN A 93 0.06 0.14 1.36
N LEU A 94 -0.51 -1.04 1.54
CA LEU A 94 0.23 -2.26 1.83
C LEU A 94 0.48 -3.10 0.57
N ASP A 95 1.63 -3.76 0.53
CA ASP A 95 1.86 -4.78 -0.49
C ASP A 95 0.91 -5.98 -0.28
N PRO A 96 0.66 -6.79 -1.34
CA PRO A 96 -0.30 -7.88 -1.29
C PRO A 96 -0.18 -8.85 -0.13
N GLN A 97 1.04 -9.14 0.32
CA GLN A 97 1.28 -10.07 1.41
C GLN A 97 0.99 -9.40 2.76
N SER A 98 1.49 -8.18 2.95
CA SER A 98 1.23 -7.42 4.17
C SER A 98 -0.25 -7.11 4.38
N ALA A 99 -0.98 -6.75 3.32
CA ALA A 99 -2.43 -6.57 3.36
C ALA A 99 -3.16 -7.83 3.84
N GLU A 100 -2.76 -8.99 3.31
CA GLU A 100 -3.33 -10.28 3.68
C GLU A 100 -3.07 -10.63 5.15
N ASP A 101 -1.85 -10.39 5.62
CA ASP A 101 -1.46 -10.66 7.00
C ASP A 101 -2.24 -9.78 8.00
N VAL A 102 -2.54 -8.53 7.63
CA VAL A 102 -3.39 -7.62 8.43
C VAL A 102 -4.84 -8.10 8.46
N LEU A 103 -5.43 -8.43 7.30
CA LEU A 103 -6.81 -8.92 7.22
C LEU A 103 -6.98 -10.21 8.02
N ARG A 104 -6.02 -11.14 7.95
CA ARG A 104 -6.05 -12.36 8.76
C ARG A 104 -6.00 -12.09 10.26
N SER A 105 -5.22 -11.10 10.69
CA SER A 105 -5.23 -10.66 12.08
C SER A 105 -6.60 -10.12 12.49
N LEU A 106 -7.27 -9.33 11.65
CA LEU A 106 -8.62 -8.81 11.94
C LEU A 106 -9.66 -9.94 12.02
N VAL A 107 -9.60 -10.92 11.12
CA VAL A 107 -10.48 -12.09 11.14
C VAL A 107 -10.31 -12.88 12.43
N ARG A 108 -9.06 -13.15 12.85
CA ARG A 108 -8.79 -13.82 14.13
C ARG A 108 -9.33 -13.04 15.33
N LEU A 109 -9.15 -11.72 15.34
CA LEU A 109 -9.71 -10.88 16.41
C LEU A 109 -11.25 -10.97 16.46
N ASN A 110 -11.90 -11.02 15.31
CA ASN A 110 -13.35 -11.21 15.22
C ASN A 110 -13.78 -12.61 15.71
N GLU A 111 -13.15 -13.67 15.21
CA GLU A 111 -13.49 -15.07 15.51
C GLU A 111 -13.16 -15.46 16.96
N ASP A 112 -11.97 -15.11 17.44
CA ASP A 112 -11.45 -15.54 18.75
C ASP A 112 -11.98 -14.68 19.91
N LEU A 113 -12.19 -13.37 19.69
CA LEU A 113 -12.60 -12.43 20.75
C LEU A 113 -14.05 -11.94 20.61
N GLY A 114 -14.75 -12.30 19.53
CA GLY A 114 -16.10 -11.77 19.25
C GLY A 114 -16.10 -10.27 18.95
N LEU A 115 -14.97 -9.69 18.56
CA LEU A 115 -14.84 -8.27 18.26
C LEU A 115 -15.64 -7.92 17.01
N THR A 116 -16.53 -6.93 17.09
CA THR A 116 -17.22 -6.44 15.88
C THR A 116 -16.26 -5.60 15.05
N VAL A 117 -16.06 -5.93 13.78
CA VAL A 117 -15.17 -5.20 12.88
C VAL A 117 -15.98 -4.53 11.77
N VAL A 118 -15.81 -3.22 11.61
CA VAL A 118 -16.35 -2.44 10.50
C VAL A 118 -15.18 -1.91 9.69
N LEU A 119 -15.13 -2.27 8.41
CA LEU A 119 -13.97 -2.02 7.56
C LEU A 119 -14.42 -1.36 6.25
N ALA A 120 -13.89 -0.17 5.97
CA ALA A 120 -13.99 0.46 4.66
C ALA A 120 -12.81 0.02 3.78
N GLU A 121 -13.09 -0.41 2.55
CA GLU A 121 -12.08 -0.87 1.59
C GLU A 121 -12.52 -0.57 0.16
N HIS A 122 -11.59 -0.16 -0.69
CA HIS A 122 -11.82 -0.03 -2.13
C HIS A 122 -11.43 -1.28 -2.93
N ARG A 123 -10.59 -2.15 -2.35
CA ARG A 123 -10.09 -3.38 -3.01
C ARG A 123 -10.91 -4.59 -2.61
N LEU A 124 -12.11 -4.71 -3.19
CA LEU A 124 -13.09 -5.76 -2.86
C LEU A 124 -12.51 -7.19 -2.88
N GLU A 125 -11.63 -7.53 -3.83
CA GLU A 125 -11.05 -8.88 -4.01
C GLU A 125 -10.56 -9.54 -2.72
N ARG A 126 -9.99 -8.76 -1.81
CA ARG A 126 -9.36 -9.27 -0.58
C ARG A 126 -10.35 -9.51 0.53
N ILE A 127 -11.37 -8.65 0.63
CA ILE A 127 -12.28 -8.60 1.76
C ILE A 127 -13.54 -9.44 1.57
N LEU A 128 -13.99 -9.64 0.32
CA LEU A 128 -15.26 -10.33 0.02
C LEU A 128 -15.35 -11.74 0.63
N ARG A 129 -14.22 -12.43 0.80
CA ARG A 129 -14.16 -13.79 1.37
C ARG A 129 -14.26 -13.85 2.90
N TYR A 130 -14.06 -12.72 3.57
CA TYR A 130 -14.05 -12.62 5.03
C TYR A 130 -15.29 -11.88 5.55
N ALA A 131 -15.94 -11.06 4.73
CA ALA A 131 -17.08 -10.28 5.14
C ALA A 131 -18.35 -11.13 5.21
N ASP A 132 -19.07 -11.07 6.34
CA ASP A 132 -20.41 -11.65 6.47
C ASP A 132 -21.48 -10.77 5.79
N ARG A 133 -21.30 -9.45 5.88
CA ARG A 133 -22.21 -8.42 5.39
C ARG A 133 -21.43 -7.36 4.63
N MET A 134 -22.04 -6.81 3.59
CA MET A 134 -21.50 -5.71 2.79
C MET A 134 -22.50 -4.58 2.73
N THR A 135 -22.00 -3.36 2.75
CA THR A 135 -22.77 -2.14 2.47
C THR A 135 -22.07 -1.41 1.32
N TRP A 136 -22.82 -1.04 0.29
CA TRP A 136 -22.35 -0.29 -0.87
C TRP A 136 -22.91 1.13 -0.84
N LEU A 137 -22.02 2.11 -0.82
CA LEU A 137 -22.32 3.52 -0.81
C LEU A 137 -21.97 4.13 -2.17
N GLU A 138 -22.88 4.89 -2.76
CA GLU A 138 -22.68 5.58 -4.04
C GLU A 138 -23.40 6.93 -4.00
N GLY A 139 -22.70 8.02 -4.35
CA GLY A 139 -23.27 9.37 -4.31
C GLY A 139 -23.83 9.79 -2.94
N GLY A 140 -23.23 9.31 -1.85
CA GLY A 140 -23.69 9.57 -0.47
C GLY A 140 -24.94 8.78 -0.06
N ARG A 141 -25.37 7.77 -0.82
CA ARG A 141 -26.54 6.94 -0.50
C ARG A 141 -26.17 5.46 -0.46
N ILE A 142 -26.80 4.72 0.45
CA ILE A 142 -26.65 3.26 0.50
C ILE A 142 -27.48 2.65 -0.62
N VAL A 143 -26.81 2.05 -1.61
CA VAL A 143 -27.45 1.39 -2.77
C VAL A 143 -27.68 -0.09 -2.50
N GLY A 144 -26.86 -0.70 -1.64
CA GLY A 144 -27.02 -2.10 -1.25
C GLY A 144 -26.49 -2.35 0.15
N ASP A 145 -27.21 -3.17 0.91
CA ASP A 145 -26.83 -3.57 2.26
C ASP A 145 -27.40 -4.96 2.57
N GLY A 146 -26.56 -5.86 3.07
CA GLY A 146 -26.95 -7.25 3.35
C GLY A 146 -25.83 -8.25 3.07
N GLN A 147 -26.19 -9.50 2.80
CA GLN A 147 -25.20 -10.53 2.50
C GLN A 147 -24.38 -10.15 1.26
N VAL A 148 -23.08 -10.43 1.30
CA VAL A 148 -22.12 -10.04 0.25
C VAL A 148 -22.61 -10.40 -1.16
N ARG A 149 -23.05 -11.64 -1.38
CA ARG A 149 -23.52 -12.10 -2.70
C ARG A 149 -24.77 -11.37 -3.18
N GLN A 150 -25.67 -11.00 -2.27
CA GLN A 150 -26.90 -10.27 -2.61
C GLN A 150 -26.59 -8.83 -3.01
N VAL A 151 -25.66 -8.17 -2.31
CA VAL A 151 -25.21 -6.83 -2.65
C VAL A 151 -24.45 -6.83 -3.98
N LEU A 152 -23.56 -7.80 -4.19
CA LEU A 152 -22.83 -7.98 -5.45
C LEU A 152 -23.75 -8.24 -6.66
N GLN A 153 -24.99 -8.69 -6.49
CA GLN A 153 -25.93 -8.82 -7.60
C GLN A 153 -26.56 -7.49 -8.02
N LYS A 154 -26.60 -6.50 -7.11
CA LYS A 154 -27.29 -5.21 -7.30
C LYS A 154 -26.40 -4.09 -7.81
N ILE A 155 -25.08 -4.24 -7.68
CA ILE A 155 -24.10 -3.23 -8.06
C ILE A 155 -23.42 -3.62 -9.37
N ASP A 156 -23.12 -2.68 -10.25
CA ASP A 156 -22.40 -3.02 -11.49
C ASP A 156 -20.89 -3.14 -11.26
N ALA A 157 -20.38 -2.44 -10.25
CA ALA A 157 -19.01 -2.55 -9.78
C ALA A 157 -18.70 -3.95 -9.19
N GLY A 158 -17.50 -4.44 -9.43
CA GLY A 158 -17.06 -5.71 -8.87
C GLY A 158 -15.66 -6.08 -9.34
N PRO A 159 -14.95 -6.93 -8.58
CA PRO A 159 -13.63 -7.39 -8.98
C PRO A 159 -13.70 -8.23 -10.27
N PRO A 160 -12.56 -8.44 -10.97
CA PRO A 160 -12.49 -9.20 -12.22
C PRO A 160 -13.17 -10.56 -12.14
N LEU A 161 -13.04 -11.26 -11.01
CA LEU A 161 -13.71 -12.54 -10.78
C LEU A 161 -15.24 -12.43 -10.89
N ILE A 162 -15.84 -11.39 -10.29
CA ILE A 162 -17.28 -11.18 -10.33
C ILE A 162 -17.74 -10.78 -11.74
N LYS A 163 -16.92 -10.00 -12.47
CA LYS A 163 -17.20 -9.67 -13.88
C LYS A 163 -17.24 -10.93 -14.76
N VAL A 164 -16.25 -11.81 -14.61
CA VAL A 164 -16.21 -13.10 -15.32
C VAL A 164 -17.40 -13.97 -14.92
N ALA A 165 -17.69 -14.08 -13.62
CA ALA A 165 -18.81 -14.86 -13.13
C ALA A 165 -20.15 -14.39 -13.70
N ARG A 166 -20.36 -13.08 -13.84
CA ARG A 166 -21.57 -12.52 -14.48
C ARG A 166 -21.61 -12.81 -15.98
N ALA A 167 -20.50 -12.61 -16.68
CA ALA A 167 -20.42 -12.86 -18.12
C ALA A 167 -20.73 -14.33 -18.47
N LEU A 168 -20.40 -15.25 -17.56
CA LEU A 168 -20.67 -16.69 -17.70
C LEU A 168 -21.89 -17.16 -16.92
N VAL A 169 -22.67 -16.24 -16.37
CA VAL A 169 -23.93 -16.52 -15.66
C VAL A 169 -23.77 -17.55 -14.53
N TRP A 170 -22.69 -17.44 -13.75
CA TRP A 170 -22.43 -18.32 -12.62
C TRP A 170 -23.31 -18.00 -11.42
N THR A 171 -23.92 -19.05 -10.87
CA THR A 171 -24.75 -18.97 -9.66
C THR A 171 -24.40 -20.11 -8.69
N PRO A 172 -24.05 -19.82 -7.43
CA PRO A 172 -23.87 -18.48 -6.84
C PRO A 172 -22.61 -17.76 -7.35
N LEU A 173 -22.58 -16.42 -7.29
CA LEU A 173 -21.40 -15.62 -7.64
C LEU A 173 -20.22 -15.98 -6.73
N PRO A 174 -19.10 -16.55 -7.21
CA PRO A 174 -17.99 -16.98 -6.35
C PRO A 174 -17.28 -15.79 -5.72
N LEU A 175 -17.02 -15.88 -4.41
CA LEU A 175 -16.29 -14.83 -3.67
C LEU A 175 -14.77 -15.04 -3.73
N THR A 176 -14.33 -16.24 -4.13
CA THR A 176 -12.91 -16.58 -4.27
C THR A 176 -12.64 -17.37 -5.55
N VAL A 177 -11.39 -17.34 -6.01
CA VAL A 177 -10.93 -18.19 -7.12
C VAL A 177 -11.09 -19.68 -6.78
N LYS A 178 -10.97 -20.06 -5.50
CA LYS A 178 -11.16 -21.44 -5.05
C LYS A 178 -12.61 -21.89 -5.25
N GLU A 179 -13.59 -21.06 -4.87
CA GLU A 179 -15.01 -21.34 -5.14
C GLU A 179 -15.30 -21.42 -6.63
N ALA A 180 -14.75 -20.48 -7.42
CA ALA A 180 -14.95 -20.45 -8.85
C ALA A 180 -14.47 -21.75 -9.53
N LYS A 181 -13.28 -22.24 -9.17
CA LYS A 181 -12.72 -23.49 -9.71
C LYS A 181 -13.59 -24.73 -9.47
N GLN A 182 -14.50 -24.70 -8.50
CA GLN A 182 -15.43 -25.80 -8.23
C GLN A 182 -16.67 -25.78 -9.13
N LEU A 183 -16.87 -24.72 -9.91
CA LEU A 183 -17.97 -24.60 -10.87
C LEU A 183 -17.62 -25.30 -12.19
N GLN A 184 -18.54 -26.10 -12.72
CA GLN A 184 -18.33 -26.94 -13.93
C GLN A 184 -17.88 -26.14 -15.17
N SER A 185 -18.39 -24.92 -15.31
CA SER A 185 -18.08 -23.95 -16.37
C SER A 185 -16.63 -23.45 -16.39
N VAL A 186 -15.85 -23.63 -15.30
CA VAL A 186 -14.42 -23.28 -15.31
C VAL A 186 -13.59 -24.26 -16.12
N ALA A 187 -14.00 -25.54 -16.18
CA ALA A 187 -13.29 -26.53 -16.99
C ALA A 187 -13.33 -26.17 -18.48
N GLU A 188 -14.46 -25.64 -18.95
CA GLU A 188 -14.66 -25.18 -20.33
C GLU A 188 -13.82 -23.93 -20.65
N LEU A 189 -13.73 -22.97 -19.72
CA LEU A 189 -12.82 -21.82 -19.83
C LEU A 189 -11.35 -22.24 -19.89
N ALA A 190 -10.94 -23.21 -19.08
CA ALA A 190 -9.57 -23.70 -19.07
C ALA A 190 -9.19 -24.41 -20.38
N ALA A 191 -10.18 -24.87 -21.13
CA ALA A 191 -10.02 -25.44 -22.46
C ALA A 191 -9.95 -24.37 -23.57
N LEU A 192 -10.34 -23.12 -23.29
CA LEU A 192 -10.15 -22.03 -24.24
C LEU A 192 -8.64 -21.72 -24.36
N PRO A 193 -8.10 -21.57 -25.57
CA PRO A 193 -6.74 -21.10 -25.73
C PRO A 193 -6.62 -19.73 -25.05
N PRO A 194 -5.52 -19.44 -24.33
CA PRO A 194 -5.33 -18.14 -23.72
C PRO A 194 -5.46 -17.10 -24.83
N ALA A 195 -6.40 -16.16 -24.66
CA ALA A 195 -6.48 -15.01 -25.54
C ALA A 195 -5.13 -14.29 -25.42
N ILE A 196 -4.30 -14.42 -26.46
CA ILE A 196 -3.08 -13.64 -26.58
C ILE A 196 -3.59 -12.21 -26.81
N ILE A 197 -3.76 -11.44 -25.74
CA ILE A 197 -3.75 -9.99 -25.83
C ILE A 197 -2.45 -9.70 -26.55
N GLY A 198 -2.56 -9.29 -27.82
CA GLY A 198 -1.44 -9.27 -28.76
C GLY A 198 -0.21 -8.77 -28.04
N THR A 199 0.88 -9.55 -28.06
CA THR A 199 2.12 -9.14 -27.41
C THR A 199 2.44 -7.77 -27.98
N PRO A 200 2.42 -6.69 -27.17
CA PRO A 200 2.68 -5.37 -27.70
C PRO A 200 3.99 -5.47 -28.45
N THR A 201 4.00 -5.07 -29.72
CA THR A 201 5.19 -5.13 -30.57
C THR A 201 6.26 -4.31 -29.89
N ARG A 202 7.14 -4.99 -29.14
CA ARG A 202 8.28 -4.37 -28.48
C ARG A 202 9.18 -3.87 -29.61
N ARG A 203 9.25 -2.55 -29.79
CA ARG A 203 10.34 -1.96 -30.57
C ARG A 203 11.61 -2.33 -29.84
N LYS A 204 12.44 -3.16 -30.48
CA LYS A 204 13.80 -3.42 -30.03
C LYS A 204 14.55 -2.11 -30.28
N VAL A 205 14.87 -1.38 -29.23
CA VAL A 205 15.67 -0.15 -29.35
C VAL A 205 17.08 -0.50 -28.91
N GLU A 206 18.05 -0.17 -29.76
CA GLU A 206 19.46 -0.58 -29.63
C GLU A 206 20.27 0.35 -28.73
N GLU A 207 19.68 1.46 -28.28
CA GLU A 207 20.36 2.48 -27.47
C GLU A 207 19.82 2.48 -26.02
N ASP A 208 20.74 2.26 -25.08
CA ASP A 208 20.48 2.33 -23.65
C ASP A 208 20.33 3.81 -23.23
N ILE A 209 19.15 4.19 -22.71
CA ILE A 209 18.90 5.55 -22.21
C ILE A 209 19.23 5.70 -20.72
N LEU A 210 19.15 4.61 -19.96
CA LEU A 210 19.49 4.58 -18.54
C LEU A 210 20.33 3.34 -18.25
N THR A 211 21.46 3.52 -17.55
CA THR A 211 22.28 2.43 -17.07
C THR A 211 22.68 2.66 -15.62
N VAL A 212 22.40 1.68 -14.77
CA VAL A 212 22.75 1.64 -13.35
C VAL A 212 23.69 0.44 -13.15
N LYS A 213 24.86 0.66 -12.56
CA LYS A 213 25.89 -0.37 -12.36
C LYS A 213 26.35 -0.41 -10.89
N ASP A 214 26.27 -1.59 -10.29
CA ASP A 214 26.72 -1.89 -8.90
C ASP A 214 26.29 -0.83 -7.88
N LEU A 215 25.03 -0.36 -7.96
CA LEU A 215 24.55 0.72 -7.13
C LEU A 215 24.36 0.25 -5.68
N ARG A 216 24.98 0.98 -4.75
CA ARG A 216 24.90 0.71 -3.31
C ARG A 216 24.47 1.95 -2.56
N PHE A 217 23.48 1.79 -1.68
CA PHE A 217 22.96 2.87 -0.86
C PHE A 217 22.49 2.35 0.50
N ALA A 218 22.74 3.12 1.55
CA ALA A 218 22.33 2.83 2.91
C ALA A 218 21.75 4.08 3.60
N TYR A 219 20.63 3.93 4.29
CA TYR A 219 20.12 4.95 5.21
C TYR A 219 20.71 4.70 6.60
N ASN A 220 21.39 5.69 7.19
CA ASN A 220 21.94 5.60 8.55
C ASN A 220 22.75 4.31 8.79
N GLY A 221 23.53 3.88 7.79
CA GLY A 221 24.33 2.65 7.83
C GLY A 221 23.57 1.34 7.56
N GLN A 222 22.24 1.37 7.41
CA GLN A 222 21.44 0.20 7.04
C GLN A 222 21.34 0.04 5.51
N PRO A 223 21.93 -1.03 4.92
CA PRO A 223 22.01 -1.19 3.47
C PRO A 223 20.63 -1.44 2.86
N THR A 224 20.18 -0.51 2.03
CA THR A 224 18.89 -0.56 1.32
C THR A 224 19.05 -1.06 -0.12
N LEU A 225 20.08 -0.60 -0.83
CA LEU A 225 20.46 -1.10 -2.15
C LEU A 225 21.80 -1.83 -2.05
N LYS A 226 21.85 -3.06 -2.56
CA LYS A 226 23.01 -3.97 -2.44
C LYS A 226 23.44 -4.44 -3.82
N SER A 227 24.27 -3.65 -4.50
CA SER A 227 24.81 -3.98 -5.83
C SER A 227 23.71 -4.10 -6.90
N VAL A 228 22.89 -3.05 -7.02
CA VAL A 228 21.78 -3.05 -7.98
C VAL A 228 22.29 -2.65 -9.36
N GLY A 229 21.91 -3.43 -10.39
CA GLY A 229 22.15 -3.13 -11.79
C GLY A 229 20.85 -3.10 -12.59
N LEU A 230 20.73 -2.14 -13.49
CA LEU A 230 19.56 -1.97 -14.36
C LEU A 230 19.98 -1.26 -15.66
N THR A 231 19.55 -1.78 -16.80
CA THR A 231 19.69 -1.12 -18.09
C THR A 231 18.30 -0.97 -18.71
N VAL A 232 18.00 0.22 -19.22
CA VAL A 232 16.72 0.52 -19.87
C VAL A 232 16.99 1.14 -21.24
N GLY A 233 16.36 0.58 -22.27
CA GLY A 233 16.44 1.09 -23.64
C GLY A 233 15.52 2.29 -23.88
N ARG A 234 15.86 3.15 -24.84
CA ARG A 234 15.00 4.27 -25.25
C ARG A 234 13.62 3.76 -25.70
N GLY A 235 12.55 4.32 -25.15
CA GLY A 235 11.16 3.93 -25.48
C GLY A 235 10.69 2.59 -24.88
N GLU A 236 11.49 1.97 -24.00
CA GLU A 236 11.11 0.76 -23.27
C GLU A 236 10.15 1.07 -22.11
N ALA A 237 9.10 0.27 -21.96
CA ALA A 237 8.24 0.30 -20.78
C ALA A 237 8.73 -0.72 -19.75
N VAL A 238 9.35 -0.23 -18.66
CA VAL A 238 9.95 -1.07 -17.61
C VAL A 238 9.13 -1.01 -16.32
N ALA A 239 8.80 -2.17 -15.76
CA ALA A 239 8.10 -2.27 -14.48
C ALA A 239 9.05 -2.65 -13.34
N LEU A 240 9.21 -1.77 -12.35
CA LEU A 240 9.98 -2.03 -11.14
C LEU A 240 9.06 -2.59 -10.03
N LEU A 241 9.11 -3.90 -9.83
CA LEU A 241 8.26 -4.61 -8.87
C LEU A 241 9.04 -5.09 -7.65
N GLY A 242 8.36 -5.16 -6.50
CA GLY A 242 8.96 -5.62 -5.25
C GLY A 242 8.10 -5.25 -4.04
N ARG A 243 8.36 -5.87 -2.89
CA ARG A 243 7.65 -5.61 -1.63
C ARG A 243 7.87 -4.16 -1.14
N ASN A 244 7.02 -3.69 -0.24
CA ASN A 244 7.28 -2.41 0.43
C ASN A 244 8.61 -2.49 1.19
N GLY A 245 9.41 -1.43 1.15
CA GLY A 245 10.75 -1.41 1.73
C GLY A 245 11.85 -2.12 0.91
N ALA A 246 11.55 -2.73 -0.25
CA ALA A 246 12.56 -3.38 -1.10
C ALA A 246 13.56 -2.42 -1.78
N GLY A 247 13.49 -1.11 -1.51
CA GLY A 247 14.39 -0.10 -2.09
C GLY A 247 13.94 0.49 -3.42
N LYS A 248 12.71 0.23 -3.89
CA LYS A 248 12.20 0.76 -5.17
C LYS A 248 12.27 2.29 -5.25
N SER A 249 11.67 2.98 -4.28
CA SER A 249 11.69 4.44 -4.22
C SER A 249 13.11 4.98 -4.00
N THR A 250 13.95 4.25 -3.27
CA THR A 250 15.37 4.60 -3.08
C THR A 250 16.13 4.56 -4.41
N LEU A 251 15.91 3.53 -5.23
CA LEU A 251 16.51 3.43 -6.56
C LEU A 251 16.06 4.58 -7.46
N LEU A 252 14.75 4.88 -7.51
CA LEU A 252 14.23 6.00 -8.29
C LEU A 252 14.83 7.35 -7.85
N LYS A 253 14.92 7.59 -6.54
CA LYS A 253 15.53 8.81 -5.99
C LYS A 253 17.04 8.90 -6.28
N CYS A 254 17.76 7.77 -6.33
CA CYS A 254 19.15 7.77 -6.78
C CYS A 254 19.28 8.10 -8.27
N ILE A 255 18.38 7.59 -9.12
CA ILE A 255 18.40 7.86 -10.58
C ILE A 255 18.27 9.37 -10.85
N VAL A 256 17.38 10.04 -10.13
CA VAL A 256 17.10 11.49 -10.29
C VAL A 256 18.11 12.37 -9.52
N GLY A 257 19.06 11.76 -8.80
CA GLY A 257 20.09 12.50 -8.04
C GLY A 257 19.63 13.06 -6.69
N LEU A 258 18.38 12.80 -6.27
CA LEU A 258 17.87 13.19 -4.95
C LEU A 258 18.61 12.48 -3.80
N LEU A 259 19.14 11.28 -4.06
CA LEU A 259 19.96 10.52 -3.12
C LEU A 259 21.32 10.19 -3.73
N LYS A 260 22.39 10.57 -3.03
CA LYS A 260 23.76 10.24 -3.47
C LYS A 260 24.12 8.80 -3.05
N PRO A 261 24.41 7.90 -4.00
CA PRO A 261 24.84 6.54 -3.68
C PRO A 261 26.21 6.53 -3.00
N GLN A 262 26.46 5.47 -2.22
CA GLN A 262 27.77 5.23 -1.59
C GLN A 262 28.77 4.63 -2.58
N ALA A 263 28.29 3.88 -3.56
CA ALA A 263 29.07 3.29 -4.64
C ALA A 263 28.17 2.98 -5.85
N GLY A 264 28.79 2.74 -7.00
CA GLY A 264 28.13 2.46 -8.26
C GLY A 264 27.90 3.70 -9.11
N GLU A 265 27.53 3.47 -10.37
CA GLU A 265 27.39 4.50 -11.39
C GLU A 265 25.97 4.51 -11.97
N ILE A 266 25.51 5.71 -12.30
CA ILE A 266 24.24 5.94 -12.97
C ILE A 266 24.51 6.83 -14.18
N HIS A 267 24.10 6.35 -15.35
CA HIS A 267 24.22 7.06 -16.63
C HIS A 267 22.83 7.28 -17.20
N VAL A 268 22.51 8.52 -17.55
CA VAL A 268 21.27 8.92 -18.22
C VAL A 268 21.64 9.60 -19.53
N ASN A 269 21.07 9.13 -20.63
CA ASN A 269 21.35 9.64 -21.98
C ASN A 269 22.86 9.68 -22.30
N GLY A 270 23.60 8.68 -21.83
CA GLY A 270 25.06 8.58 -21.98
C GLY A 270 25.90 9.44 -21.00
N TYR A 271 25.28 10.26 -20.16
CA TYR A 271 25.98 11.11 -19.19
C TYR A 271 25.87 10.58 -17.76
N THR A 272 26.97 10.62 -17.01
CA THR A 272 26.94 10.29 -15.58
C THR A 272 26.12 11.32 -14.80
N THR A 273 25.33 10.85 -13.84
CA THR A 273 24.64 11.74 -12.89
C THR A 273 25.55 12.18 -11.74
N GLN A 274 26.71 11.53 -11.56
CA GLN A 274 27.66 11.88 -10.50
C GLN A 274 28.25 13.27 -10.76
N GLY A 275 28.21 14.13 -9.73
CA GLY A 275 28.75 15.48 -9.79
C GLY A 275 27.86 16.50 -10.51
N ARG A 276 26.74 16.09 -11.12
CA ARG A 276 25.71 17.02 -11.64
C ARG A 276 24.80 17.51 -10.51
N SER A 277 24.24 18.71 -10.69
CA SER A 277 23.20 19.18 -9.78
C SER A 277 21.88 18.43 -10.05
N VAL A 278 21.00 18.38 -9.05
CA VAL A 278 19.66 17.78 -9.23
C VAL A 278 18.89 18.50 -10.33
N ALA A 279 19.01 19.84 -10.40
CA ALA A 279 18.36 20.63 -11.45
C ALA A 279 18.79 20.21 -12.86
N ASP A 280 20.08 19.96 -13.07
CA ASP A 280 20.59 19.52 -14.38
C ASP A 280 20.10 18.12 -14.74
N ILE A 281 20.00 17.22 -13.76
CA ILE A 281 19.52 15.85 -13.98
C ILE A 281 18.02 15.86 -14.30
N CYS A 282 17.23 16.71 -13.64
CA CYS A 282 15.79 16.82 -13.86
C CYS A 282 15.43 17.32 -15.28
N LEU A 283 16.34 17.99 -15.99
CA LEU A 283 16.15 18.33 -17.41
C LEU A 283 16.05 17.09 -18.30
N ASP A 284 16.77 16.02 -17.94
CA ASP A 284 16.81 14.76 -18.68
C ASP A 284 15.84 13.71 -18.09
N VAL A 285 15.49 13.82 -16.80
CA VAL A 285 14.71 12.83 -16.06
C VAL A 285 13.53 13.47 -15.33
N GLY A 286 12.31 13.16 -15.77
CA GLY A 286 11.10 13.47 -15.01
C GLY A 286 10.91 12.53 -13.81
N TYR A 287 10.59 13.10 -12.65
CA TYR A 287 10.31 12.34 -11.43
C TYR A 287 8.96 12.75 -10.84
N LEU A 288 8.08 11.76 -10.65
CA LEU A 288 6.84 11.94 -9.92
C LEU A 288 7.00 11.30 -8.52
N PRO A 289 6.99 12.08 -7.44
CA PRO A 289 7.02 11.54 -6.08
C PRO A 289 5.75 10.74 -5.74
N GLN A 290 5.80 10.01 -4.63
CA GLN A 290 4.68 9.21 -4.16
C GLN A 290 3.51 10.07 -3.68
N ASN A 291 3.81 11.22 -3.05
CA ASN A 291 2.81 12.21 -2.66
C ASN A 291 2.77 13.33 -3.73
N PRO A 292 1.65 13.56 -4.43
CA PRO A 292 1.52 14.65 -5.39
C PRO A 292 1.80 16.04 -4.79
N ASP A 293 1.51 16.24 -3.50
CA ASP A 293 1.73 17.52 -2.81
C ASP A 293 3.23 17.85 -2.66
N ASP A 294 4.12 16.86 -2.82
CA ASP A 294 5.58 17.10 -2.85
C ASP A 294 6.01 17.82 -4.14
N LEU A 295 5.18 17.77 -5.19
CA LEU A 295 5.45 18.38 -6.50
C LEU A 295 4.56 19.59 -6.78
N LEU A 296 3.29 19.53 -6.37
CA LEU A 296 2.28 20.55 -6.66
C LEU A 296 2.17 21.54 -5.49
N PHE A 297 2.59 22.77 -5.70
CA PHE A 297 2.64 23.80 -4.65
C PHE A 297 2.14 25.17 -5.10
N ALA A 298 1.85 25.36 -6.38
CA ALA A 298 1.30 26.61 -6.89
C ALA A 298 -0.19 26.76 -6.53
N GLU A 299 -0.67 28.00 -6.50
CA GLU A 299 -2.07 28.31 -6.18
C GLU A 299 -3.04 27.90 -7.30
N SER A 300 -2.54 27.77 -8.53
CA SER A 300 -3.34 27.36 -9.68
C SER A 300 -2.58 26.37 -10.58
N VAL A 301 -3.34 25.59 -11.34
CA VAL A 301 -2.81 24.64 -12.33
C VAL A 301 -1.94 25.36 -13.37
N ASP A 302 -2.40 26.52 -13.82
CA ASP A 302 -1.71 27.36 -14.80
C ASP A 302 -0.35 27.85 -14.27
N ASP A 303 -0.31 28.27 -13.01
CA ASP A 303 0.95 28.68 -12.36
C ASP A 303 1.91 27.51 -12.18
N GLU A 304 1.43 26.31 -11.87
CA GLU A 304 2.25 25.11 -11.77
C GLU A 304 2.93 24.77 -13.11
N PHE A 305 2.19 24.92 -14.23
CA PHE A 305 2.74 24.76 -15.58
C PHE A 305 3.80 25.82 -15.87
N ARG A 306 3.55 27.09 -15.58
CA ARG A 306 4.54 28.16 -15.78
C ARG A 306 5.82 27.93 -14.98
N VAL A 307 5.70 27.53 -13.72
CA VAL A 307 6.85 27.20 -12.86
C VAL A 307 7.69 26.08 -13.48
N THR A 308 7.03 25.03 -13.97
CA THR A 308 7.69 23.91 -14.65
C THR A 308 8.39 24.38 -15.92
N LEU A 309 7.70 25.09 -16.82
CA LEU A 309 8.26 25.60 -18.07
C LEU A 309 9.50 26.48 -17.82
N ARG A 310 9.41 27.40 -16.86
CA ARG A 310 10.52 28.27 -16.45
C ARG A 310 11.72 27.48 -15.95
N ASN A 311 11.50 26.47 -15.11
CA ASN A 311 12.56 25.60 -14.57
C ASN A 311 13.23 24.75 -15.66
N HIS A 312 12.52 24.44 -16.74
CA HIS A 312 13.02 23.70 -17.90
C HIS A 312 13.53 24.59 -19.03
N HIS A 313 13.57 25.91 -18.83
CA HIS A 313 13.98 26.90 -19.85
C HIS A 313 13.14 26.82 -21.13
N LEU A 314 11.84 26.52 -20.99
CA LEU A 314 10.87 26.46 -22.07
C LEU A 314 10.00 27.73 -22.13
N PRO A 315 9.40 28.08 -23.28
CA PRO A 315 8.49 29.22 -23.41
C PRO A 315 7.26 29.08 -22.50
N GLU A 316 6.78 30.18 -21.93
CA GLU A 316 5.64 30.24 -20.99
C GLU A 316 4.28 30.56 -21.68
N GLU A 317 4.20 30.39 -23.01
CA GLU A 317 2.99 30.69 -23.81
C GLU A 317 1.85 29.67 -23.66
#